data_AF-A0AAV7NBX0-F1
#
_entry.id   AF-A0AAV7NBX0-F1
#
_cell.length_a   1.000
_cell.length_b   1.000
_cell.length_c   1.000
_cell.angle_alpha   90.00
_cell.angle_beta   90.00
_cell.angle_gamma   90.00
#
_symmetry.space_group_name_H-M   'P 1'
#
loop_
_entity.id
_entity.type
_entity.pdbx_description
1 polymer ?
#
loop_
_entity_poly.entity_id
_entity_poly.type
_entity_poly.pdbx_seq_one_letter_code
_entity_poly.pdbx_strand_id
1 'polypeptide(L)'
;MEHLFRSLRDDFATLKREIAADIKDLKKEVIDLGQRVDMVEQTHDAREEELDCHRRELLTLQDKNQDLQYQLEDLENRSHRSNIWVKGVPAQAVARPLGDFVVHLFHHMAPALKE
;
A
#
# COMPACT_ATOMS: atom_id res chain seq x y z
N MET A 1 -14.24 79.13 -5.85
CA MET A 1 -15.21 78.15 -6.42
C MET A 1 -14.58 77.34 -7.55
N GLU A 2 -14.00 77.95 -8.59
CA GLU A 2 -13.41 77.20 -9.71
C GLU A 2 -12.25 76.26 -9.34
N HIS A 3 -11.34 76.70 -8.45
CA HIS A 3 -10.22 75.86 -7.98
C HIS A 3 -10.70 74.59 -7.26
N LEU A 4 -11.80 74.69 -6.51
CA LEU A 4 -12.35 73.57 -5.74
C LEU A 4 -13.01 72.54 -6.66
N PHE A 5 -13.73 73.00 -7.68
CA PHE A 5 -14.28 72.14 -8.73
C PHE A 5 -13.20 71.47 -9.58
N ARG A 6 -12.10 72.18 -9.87
CA ARG A 6 -10.97 71.63 -10.63
C ARG A 6 -10.24 70.54 -9.84
N SER A 7 -9.96 70.79 -8.56
CA SER A 7 -9.41 69.78 -7.63
C SER A 7 -10.31 68.54 -7.54
N LEU A 8 -11.60 68.71 -7.30
CA LEU A 8 -12.55 67.60 -7.19
C LEU A 8 -12.59 66.75 -8.47
N ARG A 9 -12.50 67.39 -9.64
CA ARG A 9 -12.46 66.70 -10.93
C ARG A 9 -11.17 65.90 -11.11
N ASP A 10 -10.04 66.44 -10.68
CA ASP A 10 -8.74 65.77 -10.76
C ASP A 10 -8.67 64.59 -9.78
N ASP A 11 -9.23 64.73 -8.58
CA ASP A 11 -9.38 63.66 -7.60
C ASP A 11 -10.26 62.53 -8.16
N PHE A 12 -11.41 62.87 -8.77
CA PHE A 12 -12.31 61.89 -9.37
C PHE A 12 -11.67 61.15 -10.57
N ALA A 13 -10.89 61.88 -11.38
CA ALA A 13 -10.14 61.29 -12.49
C ALA A 13 -9.02 60.36 -12.00
N THR A 14 -8.43 60.67 -10.84
CA THR A 14 -7.41 59.83 -10.20
C THR A 14 -8.03 58.57 -9.61
N LEU A 15 -9.12 58.70 -8.84
CA LEU A 15 -9.86 57.58 -8.28
C LEU A 15 -10.34 56.61 -9.36
N LYS A 16 -10.83 57.15 -10.49
CA LYS A 16 -11.25 56.34 -11.64
C LYS A 16 -10.09 55.55 -12.25
N ARG A 17 -8.89 56.14 -12.31
CA ARG A 17 -7.69 55.47 -12.83
C ARG A 17 -7.23 54.36 -11.88
N GLU A 18 -7.24 54.63 -10.57
CA GLU A 18 -6.90 53.64 -9.54
C GLU A 18 -7.86 52.46 -9.57
N ILE A 19 -9.18 52.70 -9.54
CA ILE A 19 -10.19 51.65 -9.65
C ILE A 19 -10.02 50.83 -10.94
N ALA A 20 -9.71 51.48 -12.08
CA ALA A 20 -9.48 50.77 -13.33
C ALA A 20 -8.22 49.90 -13.31
N ALA A 21 -7.17 50.35 -12.61
CA ALA A 21 -5.95 49.56 -12.39
C ALA A 21 -6.24 48.36 -11.48
N ASP A 22 -6.91 48.58 -10.35
CA ASP A 22 -7.28 47.52 -9.40
C ASP A 22 -8.14 46.44 -10.06
N ILE A 23 -9.13 46.84 -10.87
CA ILE A 23 -9.97 45.89 -11.63
C ILE A 23 -9.13 45.08 -12.62
N LYS A 24 -8.14 45.70 -13.26
CA LYS A 24 -7.27 45.01 -14.21
C LYS A 24 -6.39 43.99 -13.49
N ASP A 25 -5.86 44.35 -12.33
CA ASP A 25 -5.01 43.48 -11.53
C ASP A 25 -5.82 42.31 -10.95
N LEU A 26 -7.02 42.57 -10.43
CA LEU A 26 -7.96 41.52 -9.99
C LEU A 26 -8.32 40.55 -11.12
N LYS A 27 -8.56 41.05 -12.33
CA LYS A 27 -8.82 40.17 -13.49
C LYS A 27 -7.64 39.26 -13.79
N LYS A 28 -6.42 39.77 -13.65
CA LYS A 28 -5.21 38.97 -13.83
C LYS A 28 -5.10 37.90 -12.75
N GLU A 29 -5.30 38.27 -11.50
CA GLU A 29 -5.28 37.31 -10.38
C GLU A 29 -6.32 36.20 -10.53
N VAL A 30 -7.54 36.54 -10.98
CA VAL A 30 -8.60 35.56 -11.25
C VAL A 30 -8.19 34.57 -12.34
N ILE A 31 -7.55 35.04 -13.41
CA ILE A 31 -7.05 34.16 -14.49
C ILE A 31 -5.95 33.25 -13.97
N ASP A 32 -4.98 33.80 -13.25
CA ASP A 32 -3.86 33.03 -12.69
C ASP A 32 -4.36 31.99 -11.67
N LEU A 33 -5.36 32.32 -10.86
CA LEU A 33 -6.03 31.39 -9.96
C LEU A 33 -6.74 30.28 -10.73
N GLY A 34 -7.48 30.61 -11.79
CA GLY A 34 -8.13 29.61 -12.66
C GLY A 34 -7.13 28.59 -13.20
N GLN A 35 -6.02 29.06 -13.77
CA GLN A 35 -4.97 28.19 -14.30
C GLN A 35 -4.36 27.28 -13.22
N ARG A 36 -4.17 27.80 -12.00
CA ARG A 36 -3.65 27.01 -10.89
C ARG A 36 -4.63 25.94 -10.42
N VAL A 37 -5.93 26.26 -10.40
CA VAL A 37 -6.98 25.28 -10.08
C VAL A 37 -6.99 24.17 -11.13
N ASP A 38 -7.04 24.52 -12.42
CA ASP A 38 -7.04 23.54 -13.51
C ASP A 38 -5.83 22.59 -13.43
N MET A 39 -4.64 23.13 -13.12
CA MET A 39 -3.42 22.33 -12.96
C MET A 39 -3.50 21.39 -11.75
N VAL A 40 -4.07 21.86 -10.63
CA VAL A 40 -4.26 21.04 -9.43
C VAL A 40 -5.26 19.92 -9.70
N GLU A 41 -6.37 20.22 -10.37
CA GLU A 41 -7.39 19.23 -10.75
C GLU A 41 -6.79 18.15 -11.66
N GLN A 42 -6.08 18.53 -12.72
CA GLN A 42 -5.41 17.57 -13.60
C GLN A 42 -4.40 16.69 -12.86
N THR A 43 -3.63 17.29 -11.94
CA THR A 43 -2.67 16.55 -11.12
C THR A 43 -3.38 15.59 -10.17
N HIS A 44 -4.50 16.02 -9.59
CA HIS A 44 -5.31 15.22 -8.70
C HIS A 44 -5.88 13.99 -9.43
N ASP A 45 -6.50 14.19 -10.59
CA ASP A 45 -7.07 13.11 -11.40
C ASP A 45 -6.01 12.07 -11.77
N ALA A 46 -4.83 12.51 -12.23
CA ALA A 46 -3.73 11.62 -12.55
C ALA A 46 -3.24 10.81 -11.32
N ARG A 47 -3.28 11.40 -10.12
CA ARG A 47 -2.91 10.71 -8.88
C ARG A 47 -3.98 9.75 -8.40
N GLU A 48 -5.26 10.05 -8.60
CA GLU A 48 -6.34 9.11 -8.32
C GLU A 48 -6.24 7.86 -9.21
N GLU A 49 -5.99 8.06 -10.52
CA GLU A 49 -5.79 6.94 -11.45
C GLU A 49 -4.59 6.07 -11.05
N GLU A 50 -3.49 6.70 -10.65
CA GLU A 50 -2.29 6.00 -10.17
C GLU A 50 -2.59 5.20 -8.89
N LEU A 51 -3.29 5.80 -7.92
CA LEU A 51 -3.68 5.12 -6.69
C LEU A 51 -4.58 3.91 -6.95
N ASP A 52 -5.53 4.03 -7.87
CA ASP A 52 -6.41 2.91 -8.23
C ASP A 52 -5.69 1.81 -9.01
N CYS A 53 -4.65 2.15 -9.76
CA CYS A 53 -3.74 1.16 -10.34
C CYS A 53 -2.98 0.39 -9.24
N HIS A 54 -2.33 1.12 -8.33
CA HIS A 54 -1.56 0.53 -7.22
C HIS A 54 -2.42 -0.34 -6.30
N ARG A 55 -3.66 0.08 -6.02
CA ARG A 55 -4.63 -0.72 -5.24
C ARG A 55 -4.93 -2.07 -5.90
N ARG A 56 -5.16 -2.07 -7.22
CA ARG A 56 -5.42 -3.31 -7.97
C ARG A 56 -4.20 -4.24 -8.00
N GLU A 57 -3.01 -3.66 -8.15
CA GLU A 57 -1.77 -4.42 -8.11
C GLU A 57 -1.54 -5.05 -6.73
N LEU A 58 -1.76 -4.29 -5.66
CA LEU A 58 -1.66 -4.79 -4.28
C LEU A 58 -2.60 -5.98 -4.03
N LEU A 59 -3.86 -5.89 -4.44
CA LEU A 59 -4.81 -7.01 -4.31
C LEU A 59 -4.32 -8.24 -5.09
N THR A 60 -3.85 -8.05 -6.32
CA THR A 60 -3.31 -9.14 -7.14
C THR A 60 -2.10 -9.80 -6.49
N LEU A 61 -1.21 -9.01 -5.89
CA LEU A 61 -0.03 -9.52 -5.20
C LEU A 61 -0.39 -10.24 -3.91
N GLN A 62 -1.40 -9.76 -3.18
CA GLN A 62 -1.91 -10.43 -1.98
C GLN A 62 -2.50 -11.80 -2.31
N ASP A 63 -3.35 -11.87 -3.34
CA ASP A 63 -3.94 -13.14 -3.80
C ASP A 63 -2.84 -14.13 -4.22
N LYS A 64 -1.86 -13.68 -5.01
CA LYS A 64 -0.72 -14.52 -5.41
C LYS A 64 0.09 -15.00 -4.20
N ASN A 65 0.29 -14.15 -3.21
CA ASN A 65 1.04 -14.51 -2.01
C ASN A 65 0.29 -15.60 -1.23
N GLN A 66 -1.02 -15.45 -1.09
CA GLN A 66 -1.87 -16.43 -0.43
C GLN A 66 -1.88 -17.78 -1.18
N ASP A 67 -1.98 -17.77 -2.50
CA ASP A 67 -1.89 -19.00 -3.31
C ASP A 67 -0.55 -19.71 -3.13
N LEU A 68 0.56 -18.95 -3.11
CA LEU A 68 1.89 -19.50 -2.88
C LEU A 68 2.04 -20.09 -1.47
N GLN A 69 1.43 -19.46 -0.45
CA GLN A 69 1.43 -20.00 0.91
C GLN A 69 0.69 -21.35 0.97
N TYR A 70 -0.47 -21.47 0.32
CA TYR A 70 -1.18 -22.75 0.24
C TYR A 70 -0.37 -23.83 -0.49
N GLN A 71 0.31 -23.46 -1.57
CA GLN A 71 1.17 -24.40 -2.30
C GLN A 71 2.35 -24.87 -1.45
N LEU A 72 2.97 -23.96 -0.69
CA LEU A 72 4.05 -24.32 0.22
C LEU A 72 3.57 -25.27 1.32
N GLU A 73 2.41 -24.98 1.93
CA GLU A 73 1.81 -25.85 2.94
C GLU A 73 1.51 -27.25 2.38
N ASP A 74 0.94 -27.35 1.18
CA ASP A 74 0.71 -28.67 0.53
C ASP A 74 2.03 -29.41 0.29
N LEU A 75 3.05 -28.72 -0.22
CA LEU A 75 4.35 -29.32 -0.50
C LEU A 75 5.04 -29.81 0.79
N GLU A 76 5.01 -29.03 1.86
CA GLU A 76 5.53 -29.43 3.17
C GLU A 76 4.78 -30.66 3.70
N ASN A 77 3.44 -30.63 3.64
CA ASN A 77 2.61 -31.75 4.07
C ASN A 77 2.89 -33.03 3.25
N ARG A 78 3.10 -32.89 1.93
CA ARG A 78 3.47 -34.01 1.06
C ARG A 78 4.86 -34.54 1.35
N SER A 79 5.82 -33.65 1.62
CA SER A 79 7.18 -34.02 2.00
C SER A 79 7.22 -34.78 3.33
N HIS A 80 6.42 -34.34 4.30
CA HIS A 80 6.38 -34.93 5.65
C HIS A 80 5.39 -36.08 5.80
N ARG A 81 4.59 -36.42 4.79
CA ARG A 81 3.52 -37.44 4.89
C ARG A 81 4.01 -38.79 5.40
N SER A 82 5.23 -39.18 5.04
CA SER A 82 5.84 -40.45 5.45
C SER A 82 6.74 -40.33 6.68
N ASN A 83 6.89 -39.11 7.24
CA ASN A 83 7.77 -38.86 8.37
C ASN A 83 6.99 -39.08 9.67
N ILE A 84 7.61 -39.79 10.62
CA ILE A 84 7.06 -40.01 11.95
C ILE A 84 7.95 -39.28 12.97
N TRP A 85 7.33 -38.44 13.80
CA TRP A 85 8.02 -37.71 14.86
C TRP A 85 7.88 -38.44 16.18
N VAL A 86 8.99 -38.99 16.69
CA VAL A 86 9.03 -39.64 18.01
C VAL A 86 9.57 -38.64 19.04
N LYS A 87 8.71 -38.17 19.93
CA LYS A 87 9.07 -37.24 21.02
C LYS A 87 9.36 -38.00 22.32
N GLY A 88 10.22 -37.46 23.17
CA GLY A 88 10.53 -38.03 24.49
C GLY A 88 11.55 -39.18 24.46
N VAL A 89 12.34 -39.32 23.39
CA VAL A 89 13.42 -40.30 23.31
C VAL A 89 14.52 -39.91 24.32
N PRO A 90 14.87 -40.78 25.28
CA PRO A 90 15.95 -40.49 26.24
C PRO A 90 17.28 -40.28 25.50
N ALA A 91 18.07 -39.28 25.91
CA ALA A 91 19.33 -38.94 25.24
C ALA A 91 20.30 -40.14 25.11
N GLN A 92 20.24 -41.10 26.04
CA GLN A 92 21.06 -42.32 26.03
C GLN A 92 20.63 -43.31 24.94
N ALA A 93 19.36 -43.28 24.51
CA ALA A 93 18.83 -44.12 23.45
C ALA A 93 19.22 -43.61 22.05
N VAL A 94 19.51 -42.31 21.92
CA VAL A 94 19.97 -41.67 20.67
C VAL A 94 21.40 -42.11 20.28
N ALA A 95 22.18 -42.61 21.24
CA ALA A 95 23.52 -43.14 20.99
C ALA A 95 23.53 -44.52 20.30
N ARG A 96 22.37 -45.19 20.21
CA ARG A 96 22.22 -46.46 19.46
C ARG A 96 21.95 -46.16 17.99
N PRO A 97 22.27 -47.09 17.06
CA PRO A 97 21.80 -46.99 15.69
C PRO A 97 20.28 -46.81 15.65
N LEU A 98 19.81 -45.76 14.94
CA LEU A 98 18.38 -45.37 14.92
C LEU A 98 17.47 -46.52 14.45
N GLY A 99 17.94 -47.35 13.53
CA GLY A 99 17.19 -48.51 13.03
C GLY A 99 16.82 -49.50 14.14
N ASP A 100 17.76 -49.85 15.01
CA ASP A 100 17.52 -50.81 16.10
C ASP A 100 16.55 -50.24 17.14
N PHE A 101 16.65 -48.94 17.43
CA PHE A 101 15.72 -48.24 18.31
C PHE A 101 14.29 -48.28 17.76
N VAL A 102 14.11 -47.94 16.48
CA VAL A 102 12.80 -47.92 15.82
C VAL A 102 12.17 -49.32 15.80
N VAL A 103 12.95 -50.34 15.44
CA VAL A 103 12.49 -51.74 15.44
C VAL A 103 12.06 -52.17 16.84
N HIS A 104 12.86 -51.90 17.88
CA HIS A 104 12.51 -52.24 19.25
C HIS A 104 11.25 -51.49 19.74
N LEU A 105 11.12 -50.20 19.38
CA LEU A 105 9.96 -49.39 19.72
C LEU A 105 8.67 -49.99 19.14
N PHE A 106 8.66 -50.33 17.85
CA PHE A 106 7.48 -50.93 17.21
C PHE A 106 7.14 -52.32 17.74
N HIS A 107 8.15 -53.15 18.05
CA HIS A 107 7.92 -54.45 18.68
C HIS A 107 7.24 -54.35 20.06
N HIS A 108 7.51 -53.29 20.80
CA HIS A 108 6.92 -53.06 22.11
C HIS A 108 5.53 -52.42 22.03
N MET A 109 5.33 -51.44 21.13
CA MET A 109 4.07 -50.69 21.03
C MET A 109 3.00 -51.40 20.19
N ALA A 110 3.40 -52.21 19.21
CA ALA A 110 2.48 -52.87 18.29
C ALA A 110 2.87 -54.36 18.09
N PRO A 111 2.78 -55.19 19.14
CA PRO A 111 3.22 -56.59 19.09
C PRO A 111 2.41 -57.46 18.13
N ALA A 112 1.23 -57.00 17.69
CA ALA A 112 0.33 -57.67 16.76
C ALA A 112 0.70 -57.49 15.28
N LEU A 113 1.62 -56.57 14.94
CA LEU A 113 2.11 -56.37 13.56
C LEU A 113 3.27 -57.32 13.19
N LYS A 114 3.41 -58.44 13.91
CA LYS A 114 4.42 -59.47 13.63
C LYS A 114 3.93 -60.36 12.47
N GLU A 115 4.19 -59.95 11.24
CA GLU A 115 4.28 -60.83 10.07
C GLU A 115 5.66 -60.71 9.43
#